data_AF-A0A1U0QLX1-F1
#
_entry.id   AF-A0A1U0QLX1-F1
#
_cell.length_a   1.000
_cell.length_b   1.000
_cell.length_c   1.000
_cell.angle_alpha   90.00
_cell.angle_beta   90.00
_cell.angle_gamma   90.00
#
_symmetry.space_group_name_H-M   'P 1'
#
loop_
_entity.id
_entity.type
_entity.pdbx_description
1 polymer ?
#
loop_
_entity_poly.entity_id
_entity_poly.type
_entity_poly.pdbx_seq_one_letter_code
_entity_poly.pdbx_strand_id
1 'polypeptide(L)'
;MSATFTAVGTYTVIYCGHEGCGVPFALSDEFVRQRREDHRTWYCPNGHSRYYPQKNETELAKARAARLERQLANREEDLRAAKAAHAVTKGKLTKTRNRIAKGVCPCCNRSFVNLGKHMAGQHPDFGAAENAGTTTR
;
A
#
# COMPACT_ATOMS: atom_id res chain seq x y z
N MET A 1 -10.17 55.12 -14.89
CA MET A 1 -8.78 55.32 -14.43
C MET A 1 -7.89 54.36 -15.20
N SER A 2 -7.08 54.87 -16.12
CA SER A 2 -6.09 54.06 -16.86
C SER A 2 -4.80 54.06 -16.05
N ALA A 3 -4.32 52.89 -15.64
CA ALA A 3 -3.01 52.73 -15.02
C ALA A 3 -2.06 52.15 -16.06
N THR A 4 -0.97 52.86 -16.34
CA THR A 4 0.12 52.36 -17.17
C THR A 4 1.15 51.70 -16.25
N PHE A 5 1.54 50.46 -16.55
CA PHE A 5 2.64 49.79 -15.86
C PHE A 5 3.67 49.32 -16.89
N THR A 6 4.93 49.23 -16.46
CA THR A 6 6.01 48.62 -17.24
C THR A 6 6.33 47.27 -16.63
N ALA A 7 6.45 46.23 -17.45
CA ALA A 7 6.86 44.90 -17.01
C ALA A 7 7.94 44.36 -17.95
N VAL A 8 8.86 43.59 -17.35
CA VAL A 8 9.84 42.77 -18.06
C VAL A 8 9.41 41.32 -17.89
N GLY A 9 9.47 40.54 -18.96
CA GLY A 9 9.06 39.14 -18.95
C GLY A 9 9.99 38.28 -19.78
N THR A 10 10.12 37.02 -19.37
CA THR A 10 10.82 35.98 -20.14
C THR A 10 9.84 35.20 -20.99
N TYR A 11 10.31 34.85 -22.18
CA TYR A 11 9.53 34.13 -23.17
C TYR A 11 10.31 32.92 -23.66
N THR A 12 9.61 31.79 -23.72
CA THR A 12 10.14 30.57 -24.31
C THR A 12 9.67 30.46 -25.74
N VAL A 13 10.61 30.36 -26.68
CA VAL A 13 10.32 30.02 -28.07
C VAL A 13 9.95 28.54 -28.14
N ILE A 14 8.77 28.26 -28.70
CA ILE A 14 8.29 26.91 -28.92
C ILE A 14 7.87 26.71 -30.37
N TYR A 15 7.87 25.46 -30.80
CA TYR A 15 7.47 25.06 -32.14
C TYR A 15 6.13 24.32 -32.09
N CYS A 16 5.31 24.51 -33.12
CA CYS A 16 4.14 23.67 -33.27
C CYS A 16 4.57 22.22 -33.56
N GLY A 17 4.19 21.29 -32.69
CA GLY A 17 4.52 19.87 -32.83
C GLY A 17 3.55 19.09 -33.72
N HIS A 18 2.58 19.77 -34.34
CA HIS A 18 1.73 19.14 -35.35
C HIS A 18 2.56 18.89 -36.62
N GLU A 19 2.42 17.69 -37.18
CA GLU A 19 3.10 17.29 -38.42
C GLU A 19 2.80 18.30 -39.53
N GLY A 20 3.85 18.77 -40.22
CA GLY A 20 3.73 19.77 -41.29
C GLY A 20 3.45 21.21 -40.84
N CYS A 21 3.25 21.50 -39.55
CA CYS A 21 3.03 22.86 -39.06
C CYS A 21 4.35 23.54 -38.67
N GLY A 22 5.03 23.05 -37.63
CA GLY A 22 6.37 23.51 -37.25
C GLY A 22 6.54 24.99 -36.90
N VAL A 23 5.48 25.81 -36.89
CA VAL A 23 5.59 27.27 -36.75
C VAL A 23 6.25 27.65 -35.41
N PRO A 24 7.30 28.50 -35.41
CA PRO A 24 7.89 29.02 -34.19
C PRO A 24 7.05 30.18 -33.64
N PHE A 25 6.84 30.22 -32.34
CA PHE A 25 6.22 31.34 -31.64
C PHE A 25 6.63 31.36 -30.16
N ALA A 26 6.53 32.52 -29.54
CA ALA A 26 6.94 32.74 -28.17
C ALA A 26 5.72 32.73 -27.23
N LEU A 27 5.82 32.00 -26.13
CA LEU A 27 4.87 32.07 -25.01
C LEU A 27 5.62 32.57 -23.78
N SER A 28 4.93 33.30 -22.89
CA SER A 28 5.54 33.67 -21.61
C SER A 28 5.82 32.42 -20.78
N ASP A 29 6.90 32.44 -20.01
CA ASP A 29 7.26 31.31 -19.16
C ASP A 29 6.15 30.99 -18.15
N GLU A 30 5.46 32.02 -17.67
CA GLU A 30 4.30 31.87 -16.79
C GLU A 30 3.15 31.12 -17.46
N PHE A 31 2.85 31.42 -18.73
CA PHE A 31 1.83 30.69 -19.47
C PHE A 31 2.23 29.22 -19.66
N VAL A 32 3.50 28.96 -20.00
CA VAL A 32 4.02 27.59 -20.16
C VAL A 32 3.92 26.82 -18.84
N ARG A 33 4.30 27.45 -17.73
CA ARG A 33 4.20 26.87 -16.38
C ARG A 33 2.76 26.54 -16.02
N GLN A 34 1.84 27.50 -16.17
CA GLN A 34 0.43 27.32 -15.87
C GLN A 34 -0.18 26.17 -16.70
N ARG A 35 0.14 26.09 -18.01
CA ARG A 35 -0.34 25.01 -18.88
C ARG A 35 0.21 23.62 -18.51
N ARG A 36 1.41 23.54 -17.90
CA ARG A 36 1.97 22.30 -17.37
C ARG A 36 1.34 21.87 -16.05
N GLU A 37 0.79 22.83 -15.30
CA GLU A 37 0.10 22.58 -14.03
C GLU A 37 -1.38 22.21 -14.25
N ASP A 38 -2.07 22.92 -15.14
CA ASP A 38 -3.51 22.77 -15.36
C ASP A 38 -3.89 21.85 -16.54
N HIS A 39 -2.90 21.45 -17.34
CA HIS A 39 -3.03 20.61 -18.53
C HIS A 39 -4.04 21.13 -19.56
N ARG A 40 -4.42 22.41 -19.52
CA ARG A 40 -5.41 22.97 -20.43
C ARG A 40 -4.88 23.05 -21.86
N THR A 41 -5.80 22.85 -22.80
CA THR A 41 -5.53 23.02 -24.21
C THR A 41 -5.24 24.48 -24.54
N TRP A 42 -4.26 24.70 -25.39
CA TRP A 42 -3.91 25.98 -25.99
C TRP A 42 -3.63 25.78 -27.48
N TYR A 43 -3.50 26.86 -28.25
CA TYR A 43 -3.43 26.78 -29.72
C TYR A 43 -2.18 27.46 -30.26
N CYS A 44 -1.60 26.91 -31.33
CA CYS A 44 -0.59 27.61 -32.10
C CYS A 44 -1.24 28.73 -32.96
N PRO A 45 -0.45 29.65 -33.55
CA PRO A 45 -0.97 30.70 -34.43
C PRO A 45 -1.78 30.19 -35.62
N ASN A 46 -1.45 28.98 -36.11
CA ASN A 46 -2.17 28.31 -37.19
C ASN A 46 -3.41 27.51 -36.69
N GLY A 47 -3.79 27.61 -35.41
CA GLY A 47 -5.01 27.02 -34.86
C GLY A 47 -4.93 25.56 -34.40
N HIS A 48 -3.74 24.93 -34.38
CA HIS A 48 -3.61 23.54 -33.91
C HIS A 48 -3.64 23.47 -32.39
N SER A 49 -4.46 22.58 -31.84
CA SER A 49 -4.59 22.35 -30.40
C SER A 49 -3.34 21.67 -29.84
N ARG A 50 -2.94 22.08 -28.64
CA ARG A 50 -1.75 21.64 -27.92
C ARG A 50 -2.08 21.53 -26.44
N TYR A 51 -1.48 20.56 -25.77
CA TYR A 51 -1.55 20.41 -24.32
C TYR A 51 -0.29 19.69 -23.83
N TYR A 52 -0.06 19.70 -22.51
CA TYR A 52 1.07 18.99 -21.89
C TYR A 52 0.57 17.70 -21.23
N PRO A 53 0.82 16.51 -21.81
CA PRO A 53 0.31 15.23 -21.28
C PRO A 53 1.09 14.72 -20.06
N GLN A 54 2.29 15.22 -19.82
CA GLN A 54 3.15 14.74 -18.74
C GLN A 54 2.60 15.17 -17.39
N LYS A 55 2.49 14.23 -16.46
CA LYS A 55 2.12 14.53 -15.08
C LYS A 55 3.13 15.48 -14.44
N ASN A 56 2.63 16.46 -13.70
CA ASN A 56 3.49 17.31 -12.89
C ASN A 56 3.94 16.58 -11.61
N GLU A 57 4.91 17.15 -10.89
CA GLU A 57 5.49 16.54 -9.69
C GLU A 57 4.43 16.28 -8.60
N THR A 58 3.45 17.18 -8.47
CA THR A 58 2.39 17.04 -7.46
C THR A 58 1.45 15.89 -7.78
N GLU A 59 1.08 15.70 -9.04
CA GLU A 59 0.29 14.56 -9.50
C GLU A 59 1.04 13.25 -9.34
N LEU A 60 2.34 13.25 -9.63
CA LEU A 60 3.20 12.09 -9.44
C LEU A 60 3.31 11.71 -7.96
N ALA A 61 3.50 12.70 -7.08
CA ALA A 61 3.53 12.51 -5.63
C ALA A 61 2.20 11.95 -5.11
N LYS A 62 1.06 12.51 -5.52
CA LYS A 62 -0.28 12.02 -5.17
C LYS A 62 -0.50 10.58 -5.65
N ALA A 63 -0.10 10.26 -6.88
CA ALA A 63 -0.22 8.90 -7.41
C ALA A 63 0.64 7.89 -6.63
N ARG A 64 1.84 8.30 -6.19
CA ARG A 64 2.73 7.48 -5.33
C ARG A 64 2.13 7.28 -3.95
N ALA A 65 1.62 8.34 -3.31
CA ALA A 65 0.96 8.25 -2.00
C ALA A 65 -0.24 7.30 -2.05
N ALA A 66 -1.15 7.48 -3.01
CA ALA A 66 -2.31 6.60 -3.19
C ALA A 66 -1.91 5.14 -3.46
N ARG A 67 -0.78 4.89 -4.14
CA ARG A 67 -0.27 3.54 -4.35
C ARG A 67 0.22 2.92 -3.03
N LEU A 68 0.97 3.68 -2.24
CA LEU A 68 1.49 3.23 -0.95
C LEU A 68 0.37 2.95 0.04
N GLU A 69 -0.65 3.82 0.11
CA GLU A 69 -1.84 3.62 0.94
C GLU A 69 -2.56 2.30 0.62
N ARG A 70 -2.77 2.01 -0.67
CA ARG A 70 -3.35 0.72 -1.09
C ARG A 70 -2.47 -0.46 -0.70
N GLN A 71 -1.15 -0.33 -0.82
CA GLN A 71 -0.23 -1.39 -0.40
C GLN A 71 -0.29 -1.62 1.10
N LEU A 72 -0.32 -0.56 1.91
CA LEU A 72 -0.43 -0.66 3.36
C LEU A 72 -1.75 -1.33 3.77
N ALA A 73 -2.88 -0.88 3.20
CA ALA A 73 -4.20 -1.47 3.49
C ALA A 73 -4.23 -2.98 3.21
N ASN A 74 -3.71 -3.40 2.04
CA ASN A 74 -3.64 -4.82 1.69
C ASN A 74 -2.73 -5.61 2.65
N ARG A 75 -1.58 -5.03 3.04
CA ARG A 75 -0.65 -5.69 3.98
C ARG A 75 -1.26 -5.82 5.37
N GLU A 76 -2.00 -4.84 5.83
CA GLU A 76 -2.71 -4.91 7.11
C GLU A 76 -3.78 -6.00 7.11
N GLU A 77 -4.50 -6.15 5.99
CA GLU A 77 -5.47 -7.22 5.81
C GLU A 77 -4.80 -8.60 5.81
N ASP A 78 -3.72 -8.77 5.03
CA ASP A 78 -2.92 -10.00 4.99
C ASP A 78 -2.41 -10.38 6.39
N LEU A 79 -1.88 -9.40 7.14
CA LEU A 79 -1.39 -9.60 8.50
C LEU A 79 -2.52 -9.98 9.46
N ARG A 80 -3.71 -9.37 9.32
CA ARG A 80 -4.89 -9.70 10.14
C ARG A 80 -5.34 -11.13 9.87
N ALA A 81 -5.43 -11.53 8.61
CA ALA A 81 -5.79 -12.89 8.21
C ALA A 81 -4.77 -13.91 8.71
N ALA A 82 -3.47 -13.64 8.55
CA ALA A 82 -2.40 -14.50 9.03
C ALA A 82 -2.44 -14.68 10.56
N LYS A 83 -2.65 -13.59 11.32
CA LYS A 83 -2.78 -13.63 12.78
C LYS A 83 -3.99 -14.48 13.21
N ALA A 84 -5.13 -14.31 12.55
CA ALA A 84 -6.33 -15.10 12.84
C ALA A 84 -6.10 -16.60 12.56
N ALA A 85 -5.54 -16.94 11.40
CA ALA A 85 -5.24 -18.33 11.04
C ALA A 85 -4.22 -18.96 12.00
N HIS A 86 -3.19 -18.20 12.40
CA HIS A 86 -2.20 -18.63 13.37
C HIS A 86 -2.84 -18.90 14.74
N ALA A 87 -3.71 -18.00 15.22
CA ALA A 87 -4.41 -18.17 16.50
C ALA A 87 -5.29 -19.44 16.50
N VAL A 88 -6.03 -19.71 15.42
CA VAL A 88 -6.84 -20.92 15.27
C VAL A 88 -5.97 -22.18 15.29
N THR A 89 -4.86 -22.17 14.53
CA THR A 89 -3.94 -23.31 14.45
C THR A 89 -3.28 -23.57 15.80
N LYS A 90 -2.78 -22.53 16.46
CA LYS A 90 -2.23 -22.60 17.82
C LYS A 90 -3.25 -23.17 18.80
N GLY A 91 -4.49 -22.67 18.81
CA GLY A 91 -5.56 -23.20 19.67
C GLY A 91 -5.85 -24.68 19.45
N LYS A 92 -5.89 -25.14 18.18
CA LYS A 92 -6.06 -26.57 17.85
C LYS A 92 -4.88 -27.42 18.34
N LEU A 93 -3.65 -26.94 18.16
CA LEU A 93 -2.44 -27.61 18.65
C LEU A 93 -2.43 -27.70 20.17
N THR A 94 -2.63 -26.58 20.87
CA THR A 94 -2.67 -26.54 22.34
C THR A 94 -3.76 -27.47 22.89
N LYS A 95 -4.98 -27.47 22.31
CA LYS A 95 -6.05 -28.39 22.72
C LYS A 95 -5.67 -29.85 22.53
N THR A 96 -5.02 -30.18 21.41
CA THR A 96 -4.57 -31.55 21.10
C THR A 96 -3.47 -31.99 22.06
N ARG A 97 -2.46 -31.13 22.29
CA ARG A 97 -1.39 -31.37 23.26
C ARG A 97 -1.94 -31.59 24.66
N ASN A 98 -2.86 -30.74 25.11
CA ASN A 98 -3.49 -30.87 26.43
C ASN A 98 -4.29 -32.17 26.60
N ARG A 99 -4.90 -32.69 25.53
CA ARG A 99 -5.56 -34.00 25.54
C ARG A 99 -4.56 -35.14 25.67
N ILE A 100 -3.51 -35.12 24.85
CA ILE A 100 -2.45 -36.13 24.88
C ILE A 100 -1.73 -36.15 26.23
N ALA A 101 -1.44 -34.98 26.80
CA ALA A 101 -0.84 -34.84 28.14
C ALA A 101 -1.68 -35.53 29.22
N LYS A 102 -3.01 -35.54 29.08
CA LYS A 102 -3.95 -36.18 30.00
C LYS A 102 -4.22 -37.66 29.64
N GLY A 103 -3.54 -38.20 28.64
CA GLY A 103 -3.77 -39.56 28.15
C GLY A 103 -5.08 -39.75 27.37
N VAL A 104 -5.65 -38.68 26.81
CA VAL A 104 -6.93 -38.71 26.08
C VAL A 104 -6.68 -38.69 24.57
N CYS A 105 -7.28 -39.63 23.84
CA CYS A 105 -7.19 -39.66 22.38
C CYS A 105 -7.92 -38.46 21.74
N PRO A 106 -7.24 -37.69 20.86
CA PRO A 106 -7.84 -36.51 20.24
C PRO A 106 -8.98 -36.85 19.27
N CYS A 107 -9.01 -38.06 18.70
CA CYS A 107 -9.99 -38.49 17.70
C CYS A 107 -11.31 -38.98 18.31
N CYS A 108 -11.25 -39.81 19.36
CA CYS A 108 -12.42 -40.50 19.90
C CYS A 108 -12.70 -40.24 21.38
N ASN A 109 -11.94 -39.34 22.03
CA ASN A 109 -12.08 -38.95 23.43
C ASN A 109 -11.97 -40.09 24.45
N ARG A 110 -11.42 -41.25 24.04
CA ARG A 110 -11.12 -42.36 24.95
C ARG A 110 -9.88 -42.04 25.77
N SER A 111 -9.94 -42.39 27.05
CA SER A 111 -8.83 -42.20 28.00
C SER A 111 -8.00 -43.48 28.12
N PHE A 112 -6.68 -43.33 28.03
CA PHE A 112 -5.71 -44.40 28.15
C PHE A 112 -4.92 -44.20 29.44
N VAL A 113 -5.26 -44.97 30.48
CA VAL A 113 -4.69 -44.81 31.83
C VAL A 113 -3.17 -44.93 31.84
N ASN A 114 -2.61 -45.90 31.09
CA ASN A 114 -1.17 -46.09 31.01
C ASN A 114 -0.45 -44.92 30.33
N LEU A 115 -1.06 -44.34 29.29
CA LEU A 115 -0.52 -43.15 28.63
C LEU A 115 -0.55 -41.94 29.56
N GLY A 116 -1.66 -41.71 30.27
CA GLY A 116 -1.76 -40.62 31.25
C GLY A 116 -0.69 -40.71 32.35
N LYS A 117 -0.49 -41.91 32.91
CA LYS A 117 0.59 -42.15 33.89
C LYS A 117 1.98 -41.94 33.30
N HIS A 118 2.21 -42.44 32.08
CA HIS A 118 3.48 -42.26 31.36
C HIS A 118 3.79 -40.77 31.15
N MET A 119 2.83 -39.99 30.64
CA MET A 119 3.00 -38.55 30.41
C MET A 119 3.23 -37.80 31.73
N ALA A 120 2.51 -38.12 32.80
CA ALA A 120 2.69 -37.48 34.10
C ALA A 120 4.06 -37.77 34.74
N GLY A 121 4.61 -38.97 34.53
CA GLY A 121 5.92 -39.35 35.07
C GLY A 121 7.09 -38.87 34.22
N GLN A 122 7.05 -39.14 32.91
CA GLN A 122 8.19 -38.91 32.01
C GLN A 122 8.15 -37.55 31.30
N HIS A 123 6.96 -36.93 31.21
CA HIS A 123 6.74 -35.70 30.45
C HIS A 123 5.88 -34.66 31.21
N PRO A 124 6.23 -34.29 32.45
CA PRO A 124 5.42 -33.40 33.28
C PRO A 124 5.19 -32.02 32.62
N ASP A 125 6.14 -31.52 31.84
CA ASP A 125 6.08 -30.19 31.21
C ASP A 125 5.37 -30.16 29.84
N PHE A 126 5.01 -31.32 29.29
CA PHE A 126 4.51 -31.41 27.90
C PHE A 126 3.23 -30.60 27.65
N GLY A 127 2.38 -30.45 28.68
CA GLY A 127 1.17 -29.62 28.66
C GLY A 127 1.37 -28.19 29.19
N ALA A 128 2.48 -27.89 29.86
CA ALA A 128 2.75 -26.59 30.49
C ALA A 128 3.49 -25.61 29.55
N ALA A 129 4.30 -26.13 28.63
CA ALA A 129 5.28 -25.35 27.85
C ALA A 129 4.73 -24.23 26.94
N GLU A 130 3.42 -24.14 26.66
CA GLU A 130 2.85 -23.09 25.79
C GLU A 130 2.10 -21.95 26.51
N ASN A 131 1.76 -22.10 27.80
CA ASN A 131 0.94 -21.09 28.51
C ASN A 131 1.74 -19.86 28.96
N ALA A 132 3.08 -19.91 28.96
CA ALA A 132 3.93 -18.81 29.42
C ALA A 132 4.12 -17.67 28.39
N GLY A 133 3.76 -17.87 27.11
CA GLY A 133 4.03 -16.92 26.03
C GLY A 133 2.87 -15.96 25.66
N THR A 134 1.79 -15.90 26.43
CA THR A 134 0.58 -15.10 26.07
C THR A 134 0.26 -13.98 27.07
N THR A 135 1.06 -13.80 28.13
CA THR A 135 0.87 -12.70 29.09
C THR A 135 1.78 -11.52 28.73
N THR A 136 1.43 -10.77 27.69
CA THR A 136 1.90 -9.39 27.54
C THR A 136 0.69 -8.53 27.27
N ARG A 137 0.43 -7.69 28.27
CA ARG A 137 -0.73 -6.82 28.45
C ARG A 137 -0.60 -5.56 27.59
#